data_AF-A0A1F3Y0N0-F1
#
_entry.id   AF-A0A1F3Y0N0-F1
#
_cell.length_a   1.000
_cell.length_b   1.000
_cell.length_c   1.000
_cell.angle_alpha   90.00
_cell.angle_beta   90.00
_cell.angle_gamma   90.00
#
_symmetry.space_group_name_H-M   'P 1'
#
loop_
_entity.id
_entity.type
_entity.pdbx_description
1 polymer ?
#
loop_
_entity_poly.entity_id
_entity_poly.type
_entity_poly.pdbx_seq_one_letter_code
_entity_poly.pdbx_strand_id
1 'polypeptide(L)'
;MKRRTTLLKTKSLFGRTGNRCQNLKFLEQDLFDLAENNFDYIICSNVLHHSKEPAQLLKHLASLLNDNGVMRVVTYPKASRIWMRKTNDWLLNHDISVHTKLLKKKARETIKQLPIDHPVRTTFEIHPERRSKTGLIDAFLNARENPLSPLEWAKAAEDARLVLVGEGQNEMSRSSFLLELLPSARKLDNWQRLQVLDDLLELCSNPILFFKKCKASPQPPIQSANSFSQPNTQTYDPSLLTPALSASDFFTAISNTKNYQTSLPSEIGYELGQNLKRVEQILVSADSSVFEVIAALKKHVGRRWSPPPKERELEGLSIIDYDPSTLLKIPQPWGSKDWQELEQLFRNQNRTAVLEKEGKKLPGKSLAEQAKLLQIKEGPYTDLIRDLSVRART
;
A
#
# COMPACT_ATOMS: atom_id res chain seq x y z
N MET A 1 8.25 -16.41 21.36
CA MET A 1 9.18 -16.48 22.51
C MET A 1 10.12 -15.27 22.72
N LYS A 2 10.40 -14.39 21.73
CA LYS A 2 11.29 -13.21 21.91
C LYS A 2 10.65 -11.92 22.45
N ARG A 3 9.31 -11.81 22.53
CA ARG A 3 8.60 -10.60 23.03
C ARG A 3 8.75 -10.38 24.55
N ARG A 4 8.85 -11.46 25.35
CA ARG A 4 9.04 -11.40 26.82
C ARG A 4 10.28 -10.62 27.25
N THR A 5 11.36 -10.66 26.46
CA THR A 5 12.61 -9.99 26.81
C THR A 5 12.56 -8.46 26.73
N THR A 6 11.67 -7.85 25.94
CA THR A 6 11.66 -6.38 25.77
C THR A 6 10.94 -5.71 26.93
N LEU A 7 9.76 -6.18 27.32
CA LEU A 7 9.01 -5.59 28.44
C LEU A 7 9.77 -5.77 29.77
N LEU A 8 10.36 -6.94 29.99
CA LEU A 8 11.19 -7.19 31.17
C LEU A 8 12.46 -6.31 31.18
N LYS A 9 13.08 -6.08 30.02
CA LYS A 9 14.21 -5.13 29.91
C LYS A 9 13.78 -3.70 30.18
N THR A 10 12.66 -3.25 29.62
CA THR A 10 12.09 -1.92 29.89
C THR A 10 11.75 -1.77 31.37
N LYS A 11 11.03 -2.73 31.95
CA LYS A 11 10.77 -2.81 33.40
C LYS A 11 12.06 -2.77 34.21
N SER A 12 13.11 -3.48 33.80
CA SER A 12 14.41 -3.45 34.49
C SER A 12 15.13 -2.11 34.37
N LEU A 13 14.97 -1.41 33.24
CA LEU A 13 15.55 -0.08 33.03
C LEU A 13 14.91 0.93 33.98
N PHE A 14 13.57 0.88 34.12
CA PHE A 14 12.83 1.74 35.04
C PHE A 14 12.92 1.29 36.51
N GLY A 15 13.12 -0.01 36.75
CA GLY A 15 13.39 -0.55 38.09
C GLY A 15 14.76 -0.13 38.63
N ARG A 16 15.74 0.11 37.75
CA ARG A 16 17.07 0.67 38.11
C ARG A 16 17.01 2.16 38.41
N THR A 17 16.07 2.91 37.84
CA THR A 17 15.85 4.34 38.14
C THR A 17 15.02 4.56 39.41
N GLY A 18 15.31 3.77 40.46
CA GLY A 18 14.55 3.68 41.71
C GLY A 18 13.91 4.99 42.17
N ASN A 19 12.63 4.90 42.55
CA ASN A 19 11.75 5.97 43.04
C ASN A 19 11.29 7.06 42.05
N ARG A 20 11.78 7.15 40.81
CA ARG A 20 11.37 8.26 39.90
C ARG A 20 10.12 8.00 39.04
N CYS A 21 9.62 6.77 38.96
CA CYS A 21 8.49 6.40 38.10
C CYS A 21 7.46 5.51 38.82
N GLN A 22 7.04 5.89 40.02
CA GLN A 22 6.08 5.11 40.81
C GLN A 22 4.68 5.03 40.17
N ASN A 23 4.34 5.98 39.29
CA ASN A 23 3.04 6.06 38.62
C ASN A 23 3.01 5.38 37.23
N LEU A 24 3.98 4.51 36.93
CA LEU A 24 4.08 3.83 35.64
C LEU A 24 3.75 2.33 35.76
N LYS A 25 2.67 1.92 35.11
CA LYS A 25 2.24 0.51 35.03
C LYS A 25 2.54 -0.06 33.65
N PHE A 26 3.14 -1.24 33.61
CA PHE A 26 3.42 -1.98 32.37
C PHE A 26 2.58 -3.24 32.31
N LEU A 27 1.67 -3.30 31.34
CA LEU A 27 0.75 -4.40 31.11
C LEU A 27 1.21 -5.24 29.91
N GLU A 28 1.17 -6.56 30.03
CA GLU A 28 1.38 -7.52 28.92
C GLU A 28 0.02 -8.16 28.61
N GLN A 29 -0.73 -7.56 27.71
CA GLN A 29 -2.07 -8.00 27.32
C GLN A 29 -2.38 -7.62 25.87
N ASP A 30 -3.42 -8.21 25.29
CA ASP A 30 -3.97 -7.74 24.02
C ASP A 30 -4.62 -6.37 24.23
N LEU A 31 -4.55 -5.51 23.21
CA LEU A 31 -5.14 -4.18 23.30
C LEU A 31 -6.68 -4.23 23.33
N PHE A 32 -7.32 -5.26 22.78
CA PHE A 32 -8.77 -5.43 22.86
C PHE A 32 -9.25 -5.86 24.25
N ASP A 33 -8.36 -6.43 25.07
CA ASP A 33 -8.67 -6.87 26.43
C ASP A 33 -8.48 -5.75 27.46
N LEU A 34 -8.09 -4.54 27.02
CA LEU A 34 -7.84 -3.41 27.91
C LEU A 34 -9.17 -2.83 28.41
N ALA A 35 -9.51 -3.09 29.67
CA ALA A 35 -10.77 -2.63 30.28
C ALA A 35 -10.63 -1.35 31.12
N GLU A 36 -9.40 -0.86 31.33
CA GLU A 36 -9.16 0.38 32.07
C GLU A 36 -9.66 1.56 31.22
N ASN A 37 -10.73 2.20 31.68
CA ASN A 37 -11.27 3.41 31.07
C ASN A 37 -10.68 4.64 31.78
N ASN A 38 -10.77 5.78 31.10
CA ASN A 38 -10.48 7.13 31.60
C ASN A 38 -9.06 7.65 31.37
N PHE A 39 -8.49 7.42 30.19
CA PHE A 39 -7.24 8.08 29.80
C PHE A 39 -7.50 9.51 29.30
N ASP A 40 -6.83 10.50 29.91
CA ASP A 40 -6.80 11.86 29.37
C ASP A 40 -5.98 11.94 28.07
N TYR A 41 -5.00 11.05 27.93
CA TYR A 41 -4.14 11.01 26.76
C TYR A 41 -3.81 9.58 26.35
N ILE A 42 -4.07 9.26 25.08
CA ILE A 42 -3.69 7.97 24.47
C ILE A 42 -2.66 8.23 23.37
N ILE A 43 -1.51 7.55 23.45
CA ILE A 43 -0.49 7.56 22.39
C ILE A 43 -0.45 6.18 21.73
N CYS A 44 -0.93 6.09 20.49
CA CYS A 44 -0.95 4.86 19.71
C CYS A 44 -0.04 5.03 18.48
N SER A 45 1.25 4.72 18.62
CA SER A 45 2.25 4.98 17.57
C SER A 45 2.65 3.70 16.83
N ASN A 46 2.37 3.63 15.53
CA ASN A 46 2.69 2.49 14.65
C ASN A 46 2.11 1.15 15.14
N VAL A 47 0.82 1.16 15.50
CA VAL A 47 0.12 -0.04 16.04
C VAL A 47 -1.10 -0.40 15.22
N LEU A 48 -1.99 0.57 14.95
CA LEU A 48 -3.32 0.26 14.41
C LEU A 48 -3.29 -0.48 13.07
N HIS A 49 -2.38 -0.10 12.17
CA HIS A 49 -2.24 -0.75 10.85
C HIS A 49 -1.64 -2.17 10.93
N HIS A 50 -1.18 -2.63 12.09
CA HIS A 50 -0.82 -4.03 12.30
C HIS A 50 -1.98 -4.86 12.86
N SER A 51 -3.15 -4.24 13.12
CA SER A 51 -4.36 -4.94 13.55
C SER A 51 -5.03 -5.66 12.39
N LYS A 52 -5.73 -6.76 12.69
CA LYS A 52 -6.65 -7.38 11.72
C LYS A 52 -7.81 -6.44 11.39
N GLU A 53 -8.27 -5.70 12.40
CA GLU A 53 -9.43 -4.82 12.34
C GLU A 53 -9.04 -3.42 12.88
N PRO A 54 -8.30 -2.61 12.11
CA PRO A 54 -7.78 -1.31 12.56
C PRO A 54 -8.89 -0.35 13.02
N ALA A 55 -10.03 -0.33 12.32
CA ALA A 55 -11.17 0.51 12.68
C ALA A 55 -11.81 0.09 14.02
N GLN A 56 -11.96 -1.22 14.25
CA GLN A 56 -12.49 -1.71 15.52
C GLN A 56 -11.52 -1.44 16.67
N LEU A 57 -10.21 -1.58 16.45
CA LEU A 57 -9.21 -1.22 17.45
C LEU A 57 -9.23 0.28 17.76
N LEU A 58 -9.38 1.15 16.75
CA LEU A 58 -9.56 2.59 16.97
C LEU A 58 -10.80 2.87 17.82
N LYS A 59 -11.93 2.23 17.50
CA LYS A 59 -13.17 2.36 18.27
C LYS A 59 -13.01 1.87 19.71
N HIS A 60 -12.29 0.77 19.92
CA HIS A 60 -11.98 0.29 21.26
C HIS A 60 -11.13 1.30 22.03
N LEU A 61 -10.03 1.81 21.45
CA LEU A 61 -9.20 2.85 22.08
C LEU A 61 -9.99 4.14 22.38
N ALA A 62 -10.90 4.53 21.49
CA ALA A 62 -11.80 5.66 21.71
C ALA A 62 -12.70 5.48 22.93
N SER A 63 -13.11 4.24 23.23
CA SER A 63 -13.93 3.93 24.42
C SER A 63 -13.15 4.14 25.73
N LEU A 64 -11.84 3.94 25.71
CA LEU A 64 -10.95 4.13 26.87
C LEU A 64 -10.59 5.60 27.12
N LEU A 65 -10.76 6.46 26.12
CA LEU A 65 -10.42 7.89 26.19
C LEU A 65 -11.44 8.66 27.04
N ASN A 66 -11.01 9.60 27.88
CA ASN A 66 -11.90 10.52 28.57
C ASN A 66 -12.66 11.44 27.60
N ASP A 67 -13.79 12.00 28.04
CA ASP A 67 -14.61 12.93 27.24
C ASP A 67 -13.83 14.15 26.72
N ASN A 68 -12.89 14.66 27.52
CA ASN A 68 -12.00 15.77 27.15
C ASN A 68 -10.61 15.29 26.72
N GLY A 69 -10.41 13.97 26.65
CA GLY A 69 -9.13 13.37 26.33
C GLY A 69 -8.71 13.60 24.88
N VAL A 70 -7.41 13.45 24.64
CA VAL A 70 -6.82 13.53 23.30
C VAL A 70 -6.14 12.21 22.97
N MET A 71 -6.35 11.71 21.75
CA MET A 71 -5.66 10.53 21.26
C MET A 71 -4.75 10.92 20.08
N ARG A 72 -3.46 10.57 20.18
CA ARG A 72 -2.50 10.70 19.09
C ARG A 72 -2.25 9.34 18.45
N VAL A 73 -2.55 9.22 17.17
CA VAL A 73 -2.35 8.01 16.37
C VAL A 73 -1.24 8.24 15.35
N VAL A 74 -0.32 7.29 15.21
CA VAL A 74 0.61 7.22 14.07
C VAL A 74 0.30 5.98 13.26
N THR A 75 0.04 6.16 11.97
CA THR A 75 -0.30 5.06 11.06
C THR A 75 0.53 5.09 9.78
N TYR A 76 0.35 4.08 8.95
CA TYR A 76 0.92 3.99 7.61
C TYR A 76 -0.08 4.52 6.58
N PRO A 77 0.38 5.23 5.52
CA PRO A 77 -0.43 5.49 4.34
C PRO A 77 -0.78 4.17 3.62
N LYS A 78 -1.89 4.15 2.88
CA LYS A 78 -2.33 2.95 2.17
C LYS A 78 -1.74 2.89 0.75
N ALA A 79 -1.96 3.95 -0.01
CA ALA A 79 -1.51 4.02 -1.40
C ALA A 79 -0.01 4.35 -1.50
N SER A 80 0.48 5.34 -0.74
CA SER A 80 1.88 5.80 -0.78
C SER A 80 2.91 4.74 -0.39
N ARG A 81 2.47 3.61 0.19
CA ARG A 81 3.31 2.46 0.53
C ARG A 81 3.33 1.35 -0.51
N ILE A 82 2.76 1.57 -1.69
CA ILE A 82 2.73 0.58 -2.78
C ILE A 82 4.11 -0.05 -3.01
N TRP A 83 5.18 0.75 -3.06
CA TRP A 83 6.52 0.23 -3.31
C TRP A 83 7.11 -0.58 -2.16
N MET A 84 6.72 -0.29 -0.91
CA MET A 84 7.10 -1.12 0.23
C MET A 84 6.41 -2.48 0.17
N ARG A 85 5.11 -2.50 -0.21
CA ARG A 85 4.36 -3.75 -0.46
C ARG A 85 4.95 -4.55 -1.63
N LYS A 86 5.24 -3.91 -2.77
CA LYS A 86 5.86 -4.60 -3.92
C LYS A 86 7.30 -5.07 -3.61
N THR A 87 8.01 -4.38 -2.71
CA THR A 87 9.29 -4.86 -2.17
C THR A 87 9.14 -6.10 -1.29
N ASN A 88 8.13 -6.13 -0.40
CA ASN A 88 7.78 -7.33 0.36
C ASN A 88 7.50 -8.51 -0.58
N ASP A 89 6.64 -8.30 -1.58
CA ASP A 89 6.29 -9.32 -2.55
C ASP A 89 7.51 -9.84 -3.32
N TRP A 90 8.42 -8.95 -3.75
CA TRP A 90 9.67 -9.33 -4.40
C TRP A 90 10.52 -10.24 -3.51
N LEU A 91 10.68 -9.88 -2.24
CA LEU A 91 11.46 -10.67 -1.28
C LEU A 91 10.81 -12.04 -1.02
N LEU A 92 9.50 -12.09 -0.81
CA LEU A 92 8.78 -13.34 -0.56
C LEU A 92 8.82 -14.29 -1.76
N ASN A 93 8.70 -13.78 -2.99
CA ASN A 93 8.82 -14.58 -4.22
C ASN A 93 10.23 -15.17 -4.43
N HIS A 94 11.24 -14.71 -3.68
CA HIS A 94 12.60 -15.25 -3.66
C HIS A 94 12.92 -15.99 -2.35
N ASP A 95 11.88 -16.49 -1.66
CA ASP A 95 11.97 -17.23 -0.39
C ASP A 95 12.71 -16.45 0.72
N ILE A 96 12.66 -15.10 0.67
CA ILE A 96 13.21 -14.24 1.71
C ILE A 96 12.11 -13.87 2.71
N SER A 97 12.16 -14.49 3.89
CA SER A 97 11.23 -14.27 5.00
C SER A 97 11.94 -13.85 6.28
N VAL A 98 11.17 -13.55 7.34
CA VAL A 98 11.72 -13.20 8.67
C VAL A 98 12.65 -14.29 9.26
N HIS A 99 12.51 -15.53 8.81
CA HIS A 99 13.28 -16.69 9.25
C HIS A 99 14.56 -16.93 8.42
N THR A 100 14.74 -16.22 7.31
CA THR A 100 15.88 -16.41 6.42
C THR A 100 17.21 -16.16 7.15
N LYS A 101 18.11 -17.15 7.09
CA LYS A 101 19.49 -17.01 7.59
C LYS A 101 20.22 -15.90 6.80
N LEU A 102 21.01 -15.09 7.49
CA LEU A 102 21.69 -13.93 6.91
C LEU A 102 20.73 -12.96 6.18
N LEU A 103 19.50 -12.81 6.70
CA LEU A 103 18.40 -12.04 6.09
C LEU A 103 18.85 -10.75 5.37
N LYS A 104 19.60 -9.87 6.04
CA LYS A 104 20.04 -8.60 5.44
C LYS A 104 20.91 -8.78 4.20
N LYS A 105 21.81 -9.76 4.19
CA LYS A 105 22.71 -10.04 3.06
C LYS A 105 21.89 -10.57 1.89
N LYS A 106 21.08 -11.61 2.13
CA LYS A 106 20.24 -12.22 1.09
C LYS A 106 19.21 -11.24 0.51
N ALA A 107 18.54 -10.46 1.34
CA ALA A 107 17.61 -9.42 0.86
C ALA A 107 18.30 -8.42 -0.07
N ARG A 108 19.53 -8.00 0.24
CA ARG A 108 20.31 -7.10 -0.64
C ARG A 108 20.71 -7.77 -1.95
N GLU A 109 21.12 -9.03 -1.91
CA GLU A 109 21.48 -9.81 -3.09
C GLU A 109 20.26 -10.01 -4.01
N THR A 110 19.11 -10.35 -3.44
CA THR A 110 17.83 -10.46 -4.14
C THR A 110 17.39 -9.14 -4.77
N ILE A 111 17.48 -8.02 -4.04
CA ILE A 111 17.10 -6.70 -4.56
C ILE A 111 18.03 -6.25 -5.71
N LYS A 112 19.31 -6.62 -5.69
CA LYS A 112 20.28 -6.30 -6.75
C LYS A 112 19.98 -6.98 -8.09
N GLN A 113 19.08 -7.96 -8.13
CA GLN A 113 18.65 -8.59 -9.38
C GLN A 113 17.73 -7.67 -10.21
N LEU A 114 17.17 -6.64 -9.58
CA LEU A 114 16.40 -5.60 -10.27
C LEU A 114 17.32 -4.50 -10.84
N PRO A 115 16.92 -3.84 -11.95
CA PRO A 115 17.56 -2.64 -12.47
C PRO A 115 17.78 -1.58 -11.39
N ILE A 116 18.84 -0.77 -11.50
CA ILE A 116 19.25 0.17 -10.45
C ILE A 116 18.20 1.27 -10.18
N ASP A 117 17.47 1.64 -11.21
CA ASP A 117 16.37 2.60 -11.27
C ASP A 117 15.02 1.99 -10.90
N HIS A 118 14.92 0.67 -10.72
CA HIS A 118 13.66 0.02 -10.41
C HIS A 118 13.03 0.51 -9.10
N PRO A 119 11.75 0.94 -9.07
CA PRO A 119 11.10 1.51 -7.88
C PRO A 119 11.24 0.63 -6.63
N VAL A 120 10.96 -0.67 -6.73
CA VAL A 120 11.21 -1.65 -5.63
C VAL A 120 12.65 -1.61 -5.10
N ARG A 121 13.66 -1.59 -5.98
CA ARG A 121 15.05 -1.54 -5.57
C ARG A 121 15.38 -0.19 -4.93
N THR A 122 14.94 0.90 -5.55
CA THR A 122 15.19 2.25 -5.07
C THR A 122 14.55 2.46 -3.69
N THR A 123 13.27 2.11 -3.51
CA THR A 123 12.57 2.12 -2.22
C THR A 123 13.35 1.32 -1.18
N PHE A 124 13.79 0.11 -1.52
CA PHE A 124 14.60 -0.69 -0.59
C PHE A 124 15.92 -0.02 -0.24
N GLU A 125 16.66 0.55 -1.19
CA GLU A 125 18.00 1.11 -0.99
C GLU A 125 18.00 2.45 -0.23
N ILE A 126 16.97 3.27 -0.38
CA ILE A 126 16.90 4.56 0.33
C ILE A 126 16.33 4.40 1.75
N HIS A 127 15.59 3.33 2.03
CA HIS A 127 14.92 3.17 3.31
C HIS A 127 15.90 2.94 4.48
N PRO A 128 15.90 3.79 5.54
CA PRO A 128 16.88 3.69 6.62
C PRO A 128 16.78 2.38 7.42
N GLU A 129 15.57 1.85 7.59
CA GLU A 129 15.31 0.64 8.37
C GLU A 129 16.04 -0.62 7.85
N ARG A 130 16.44 -0.65 6.57
CA ARG A 130 17.20 -1.77 5.96
C ARG A 130 18.57 -2.03 6.62
N ARG A 131 19.06 -1.07 7.42
CA ARG A 131 20.38 -1.14 8.07
C ARG A 131 20.40 -2.20 9.18
N SER A 132 19.27 -2.36 9.88
CA SER A 132 19.12 -3.32 10.98
C SER A 132 18.25 -4.52 10.57
N LYS A 133 18.35 -5.63 11.31
CA LYS A 133 17.48 -6.80 11.02
C LYS A 133 16.04 -6.51 11.43
N THR A 134 15.86 -5.86 12.58
CA THR A 134 14.54 -5.50 13.11
C THR A 134 13.83 -4.52 12.21
N GLY A 135 14.50 -3.45 11.79
CA GLY A 135 13.96 -2.46 10.87
C GLY A 135 13.60 -3.05 9.51
N LEU A 136 14.47 -3.88 8.95
CA LEU A 136 14.17 -4.59 7.70
C LEU A 136 12.89 -5.43 7.80
N ILE A 137 12.69 -6.10 8.95
CA ILE A 137 11.46 -6.87 9.20
C ILE A 137 10.27 -5.92 9.32
N ASP A 138 10.41 -4.86 10.11
CA ASP A 138 9.32 -3.91 10.35
C ASP A 138 8.85 -3.22 9.06
N ALA A 139 9.79 -2.74 8.25
CA ALA A 139 9.50 -2.01 7.03
C ALA A 139 9.00 -2.90 5.89
N PHE A 140 9.58 -4.09 5.69
CA PHE A 140 9.37 -4.87 4.46
C PHE A 140 8.91 -6.30 4.65
N LEU A 141 8.95 -6.86 5.86
CA LEU A 141 8.56 -8.27 6.10
C LEU A 141 7.64 -8.39 7.31
N ASN A 142 6.89 -7.33 7.61
CA ASN A 142 5.92 -7.37 8.68
C ASN A 142 4.81 -8.34 8.30
N ALA A 143 4.43 -9.23 9.24
CA ALA A 143 3.44 -10.26 8.97
C ALA A 143 2.04 -9.70 8.70
N ARG A 144 1.78 -8.46 9.13
CA ARG A 144 0.50 -7.80 8.89
C ARG A 144 0.70 -6.30 8.70
N GLU A 145 0.35 -5.83 7.52
CA GLU A 145 0.21 -4.42 7.20
C GLU A 145 -1.17 -4.22 6.58
N ASN A 146 -2.05 -3.56 7.32
CA ASN A 146 -3.44 -3.29 6.97
C ASN A 146 -3.77 -1.81 7.26
N PRO A 147 -3.11 -0.85 6.61
CA PRO A 147 -3.43 0.56 6.75
C PRO A 147 -4.80 0.87 6.14
N LEU A 148 -5.56 1.71 6.82
CA LEU A 148 -6.73 2.36 6.23
C LEU A 148 -6.25 3.58 5.43
N SER A 149 -6.93 3.87 4.32
CA SER A 149 -6.77 5.12 3.58
C SER A 149 -7.27 6.29 4.42
N PRO A 150 -6.92 7.54 4.08
CA PRO A 150 -7.45 8.70 4.79
C PRO A 150 -8.98 8.76 4.87
N LEU A 151 -9.72 8.46 3.80
CA LEU A 151 -11.19 8.39 3.86
C LEU A 151 -11.71 7.21 4.70
N GLU A 152 -11.02 6.07 4.68
CA GLU A 152 -11.36 4.95 5.56
C GLU A 152 -11.09 5.28 7.04
N TRP A 153 -10.05 6.06 7.35
CA TRP A 153 -9.81 6.62 8.69
C TRP A 153 -10.87 7.63 9.09
N ALA A 154 -11.34 8.47 8.16
CA ALA A 154 -12.45 9.38 8.41
C ALA A 154 -13.70 8.62 8.87
N LYS A 155 -14.05 7.55 8.15
CA LYS A 155 -15.17 6.68 8.50
C LYS A 155 -14.97 5.94 9.82
N ALA A 156 -13.77 5.41 10.05
CA ALA A 156 -13.44 4.73 11.31
C ALA A 156 -13.48 5.69 12.51
N ALA A 157 -13.04 6.94 12.34
CA ALA A 157 -13.14 7.97 13.36
C ALA A 157 -14.60 8.34 13.64
N GLU A 158 -15.41 8.50 12.61
CA GLU A 158 -16.86 8.73 12.73
C GLU A 158 -17.55 7.61 13.54
N ASP A 159 -17.29 6.35 13.19
CA ASP A 159 -17.85 5.17 13.89
C ASP A 159 -17.36 5.05 15.35
N ALA A 160 -16.20 5.62 15.64
CA ALA A 160 -15.62 5.73 16.96
C ALA A 160 -16.06 7.00 17.71
N ARG A 161 -16.91 7.85 17.12
CA ARG A 161 -17.31 9.18 17.62
C ARG A 161 -16.11 10.06 17.93
N LEU A 162 -15.13 10.04 17.05
CA LEU A 162 -13.94 10.87 17.11
C LEU A 162 -13.98 11.95 16.03
N VAL A 163 -13.44 13.11 16.36
CA VAL A 163 -13.17 14.20 15.40
C VAL A 163 -11.67 14.40 15.29
N LEU A 164 -11.19 14.58 14.05
CA LEU A 164 -9.81 14.97 13.78
C LEU A 164 -9.62 16.43 14.22
N VAL A 165 -8.74 16.66 15.19
CA VAL A 165 -8.44 18.00 15.74
C VAL A 165 -7.07 18.53 15.34
N GLY A 166 -6.24 17.69 14.72
CA GLY A 166 -4.92 18.10 14.27
C GLY A 166 -4.14 17.00 13.57
N GLU A 167 -3.06 17.43 12.93
CA GLU A 167 -2.09 16.59 12.22
C GLU A 167 -0.67 16.99 12.66
N GLY A 168 0.26 16.04 12.76
CA GLY A 168 1.60 16.28 13.35
C GLY A 168 2.78 15.78 12.53
N GLN A 169 2.70 15.91 11.21
CA GLN A 169 3.63 15.33 10.23
C GLN A 169 4.54 16.37 9.57
N ASN A 170 5.47 15.93 8.70
CA ASN A 170 6.33 16.86 7.97
C ASN A 170 5.50 17.75 7.02
N GLU A 171 6.09 18.87 6.58
CA GLU A 171 5.38 19.89 5.80
C GLU A 171 4.76 19.38 4.50
N MET A 172 5.35 18.32 3.92
CA MET A 172 4.94 17.72 2.65
C MET A 172 3.89 16.61 2.79
N SER A 173 3.58 16.17 4.01
CA SER A 173 2.67 15.05 4.26
C SER A 173 1.41 15.47 5.02
N ARG A 174 1.12 16.77 5.12
CA ARG A 174 -0.06 17.31 5.84
C ARG A 174 -1.13 17.80 4.88
N SER A 175 -2.39 17.82 5.33
CA SER A 175 -3.52 18.25 4.51
C SER A 175 -3.38 19.69 3.99
N SER A 176 -2.67 20.58 4.70
CA SER A 176 -2.45 21.95 4.25
C SER A 176 -1.48 22.05 3.06
N PHE A 177 -0.61 21.05 2.86
CA PHE A 177 0.32 21.04 1.73
C PHE A 177 -0.42 21.11 0.39
N LEU A 178 -1.55 20.41 0.27
CA LEU A 178 -2.36 20.48 -0.95
C LEU A 178 -2.95 21.89 -1.19
N LEU A 179 -3.19 22.67 -0.13
CA LEU A 179 -3.65 24.07 -0.27
C LEU A 179 -2.54 24.98 -0.80
N GLU A 180 -1.28 24.67 -0.47
CA GLU A 180 -0.10 25.39 -0.95
C GLU A 180 0.12 25.13 -2.44
N LEU A 181 -0.17 23.91 -2.91
CA LEU A 181 -0.08 23.52 -4.32
C LEU A 181 -1.28 23.98 -5.16
N LEU A 182 -2.48 23.86 -4.59
CA LEU A 182 -3.74 24.01 -5.29
C LEU A 182 -4.74 24.76 -4.40
N PRO A 183 -4.79 26.10 -4.48
CA PRO A 183 -5.66 26.91 -3.61
C PRO A 183 -7.15 26.58 -3.69
N SER A 184 -7.63 26.05 -4.82
CA SER A 184 -9.02 25.59 -4.98
C SER A 184 -9.38 24.42 -4.06
N ALA A 185 -8.39 23.64 -3.61
CA ALA A 185 -8.56 22.56 -2.63
C ALA A 185 -9.03 23.03 -1.24
N ARG A 186 -9.17 24.34 -1.00
CA ARG A 186 -9.83 24.88 0.21
C ARG A 186 -11.28 24.40 0.38
N LYS A 187 -11.92 23.99 -0.72
CA LYS A 187 -13.27 23.39 -0.71
C LYS A 187 -13.30 21.98 -0.13
N LEU A 188 -12.14 21.33 -0.03
CA LEU A 188 -11.99 19.98 0.49
C LEU A 188 -11.70 20.00 1.99
N ASP A 189 -12.26 19.04 2.71
CA ASP A 189 -11.90 18.80 4.11
C ASP A 189 -10.48 18.19 4.23
N ASN A 190 -9.99 18.06 5.47
CA ASN A 190 -8.65 17.52 5.71
C ASN A 190 -8.50 16.06 5.22
N TRP A 191 -9.53 15.23 5.34
CA TRP A 191 -9.47 13.82 4.95
C TRP A 191 -9.42 13.65 3.44
N GLN A 192 -10.22 14.41 2.71
CA GLN A 192 -10.18 14.47 1.25
C GLN A 192 -8.81 14.92 0.75
N ARG A 193 -8.22 15.96 1.36
CA ARG A 193 -6.88 16.43 1.00
C ARG A 193 -5.80 15.38 1.29
N LEU A 194 -5.86 14.71 2.43
CA LEU A 194 -4.95 13.60 2.75
C LEU A 194 -5.14 12.43 1.78
N GLN A 195 -6.38 12.11 1.38
CA GLN A 195 -6.67 11.04 0.42
C GLN A 195 -6.04 11.34 -0.93
N VAL A 196 -6.17 12.59 -1.41
CA VAL A 196 -5.51 13.03 -2.65
C VAL A 196 -3.99 12.85 -2.55
N LEU A 197 -3.38 13.29 -1.44
CA LEU A 197 -1.94 13.09 -1.24
C LEU A 197 -1.55 11.62 -1.17
N ASP A 198 -2.33 10.76 -0.52
CA ASP A 198 -2.02 9.33 -0.44
C ASP A 198 -2.11 8.65 -1.80
N ASP A 199 -3.17 8.94 -2.56
CA ASP A 199 -3.41 8.36 -3.89
C ASP A 199 -2.39 8.84 -4.94
N LEU A 200 -1.85 10.05 -4.78
CA LEU A 200 -0.75 10.58 -5.58
C LEU A 200 0.64 10.12 -5.11
N LEU A 201 0.71 9.25 -4.09
CA LEU A 201 1.96 8.77 -3.48
C LEU A 201 2.80 9.90 -2.84
N GLU A 202 2.16 11.00 -2.47
CA GLU A 202 2.79 12.19 -1.87
C GLU A 202 2.64 12.25 -0.34
N LEU A 203 1.87 11.33 0.26
CA LEU A 203 1.84 11.11 1.70
C LEU A 203 3.09 10.31 2.15
N CYS A 204 4.26 10.94 1.98
CA CYS A 204 5.58 10.33 2.07
C CYS A 204 6.07 10.01 3.49
N SER A 205 5.31 10.40 4.51
CA SER A 205 5.60 10.10 5.91
C SER A 205 4.38 9.53 6.62
N ASN A 206 4.62 8.79 7.69
CA ASN A 206 3.57 8.18 8.48
C ASN A 206 2.62 9.24 9.03
N PRO A 207 1.30 9.15 8.74
CA PRO A 207 0.38 10.14 9.24
C PRO A 207 0.31 10.16 10.75
N ILE A 208 0.37 11.38 11.31
CA ILE A 208 0.23 11.63 12.75
C ILE A 208 -1.08 12.38 12.93
N LEU A 209 -2.08 11.69 13.49
CA LEU A 209 -3.46 12.16 13.60
C LEU A 209 -3.81 12.39 15.07
N PHE A 210 -4.44 13.53 15.37
CA PHE A 210 -4.91 13.84 16.71
C PHE A 210 -6.43 13.83 16.74
N PHE A 211 -7.01 13.09 17.67
CA PHE A 211 -8.44 12.91 17.83
C PHE A 211 -8.94 13.39 19.18
N LYS A 212 -10.19 13.87 19.21
CA LYS A 212 -11.00 14.06 20.42
C LYS A 212 -12.34 13.36 20.27
N LYS A 213 -12.99 13.04 21.39
CA LYS A 213 -14.39 12.59 21.37
C LYS A 213 -15.31 13.69 20.87
N CYS A 214 -16.25 13.32 20.01
CA CYS A 214 -17.35 14.19 19.58
C CYS A 214 -18.60 13.85 20.40
N LYS A 215 -19.20 14.86 21.04
CA LYS A 215 -20.47 14.70 21.81
C LYS A 215 -21.71 14.76 20.93
N ALA A 216 -21.63 15.41 19.78
CA ALA A 216 -22.71 15.46 18.81
C ALA A 216 -22.68 14.21 17.91
N SER A 217 -23.84 13.77 17.44
CA SER A 217 -23.89 12.86 16.29
C SER A 217 -23.08 13.49 15.16
N PRO A 218 -22.11 12.79 14.56
CA PRO A 218 -21.33 13.33 13.47
C PRO A 218 -22.26 13.83 12.36
N GLN A 219 -21.85 14.89 11.66
CA GLN A 219 -22.52 15.31 10.43
C GLN A 219 -22.64 14.10 9.49
N PRO A 220 -23.71 14.03 8.66
CA PRO A 220 -23.93 12.90 7.78
C PRO A 220 -22.66 12.59 6.98
N PRO A 221 -22.41 11.31 6.70
CA PRO A 221 -21.14 10.85 6.15
C PRO A 221 -20.81 11.67 4.91
N ILE A 222 -19.57 12.17 4.83
CA ILE A 222 -18.93 12.47 3.54
C ILE A 222 -19.14 11.21 2.73
N GLN A 223 -19.91 11.28 1.64
CA GLN A 223 -20.33 10.11 0.86
C GLN A 223 -19.18 9.12 0.79
N SER A 224 -19.31 8.03 1.56
CA SER A 224 -18.30 6.97 1.58
C SER A 224 -18.12 6.59 0.14
N ALA A 225 -16.89 6.75 -0.39
CA ALA A 225 -16.57 6.54 -1.80
C ALA A 225 -17.43 5.39 -2.33
N ASN A 226 -18.47 5.76 -3.10
CA ASN A 226 -19.46 4.81 -3.57
C ASN A 226 -18.69 3.64 -4.15
N SER A 227 -19.07 2.41 -3.78
CA SER A 227 -18.53 1.17 -4.33
C SER A 227 -18.25 1.38 -5.81
N PHE A 228 -16.96 1.45 -6.15
CA PHE A 228 -16.49 1.93 -7.45
C PHE A 228 -17.22 1.19 -8.56
N SER A 229 -18.13 1.87 -9.24
CA SER A 229 -18.81 1.33 -10.41
C SER A 229 -17.74 1.08 -11.45
N GLN A 230 -17.53 -0.18 -11.82
CA GLN A 230 -16.62 -0.51 -12.91
C GLN A 230 -17.12 0.21 -14.18
N PRO A 231 -16.23 0.87 -14.95
CA PRO A 231 -16.65 1.51 -16.17
C PRO A 231 -17.26 0.49 -17.15
N ASN A 232 -18.38 0.88 -17.75
CA ASN A 232 -19.11 0.12 -18.75
C ASN A 232 -18.26 -0.21 -19.98
N THR A 233 -18.40 -1.46 -20.44
CA THR A 233 -18.22 -1.96 -21.81
C THR A 233 -17.07 -1.32 -22.60
N GLN A 234 -15.83 -1.60 -22.19
CA GLN A 234 -14.69 -1.48 -23.11
C GLN A 234 -14.79 -2.55 -24.19
N THR A 235 -14.49 -2.17 -25.42
CA THR A 235 -14.32 -3.08 -26.55
C THR A 235 -13.28 -4.14 -26.18
N TYR A 236 -13.71 -5.40 -26.27
CA TYR A 236 -12.94 -6.56 -25.85
C TYR A 236 -11.80 -6.84 -26.83
N ASP A 237 -10.55 -6.73 -26.37
CA ASP A 237 -9.38 -7.24 -27.08
C ASP A 237 -9.07 -8.65 -26.55
N PRO A 238 -9.32 -9.71 -27.33
CA PRO A 238 -9.10 -11.10 -26.91
C PRO A 238 -7.63 -11.43 -26.66
N SER A 239 -6.69 -10.57 -27.09
CA SER A 239 -5.26 -10.76 -26.85
C SER A 239 -4.81 -10.32 -25.45
N LEU A 240 -5.70 -9.66 -24.68
CA LEU A 240 -5.42 -9.14 -23.34
C LEU A 240 -5.99 -10.04 -22.23
N LEU A 241 -5.15 -10.38 -21.25
CA LEU A 241 -5.54 -11.12 -20.05
C LEU A 241 -6.28 -10.20 -19.04
N THR A 242 -7.52 -9.88 -19.38
CA THR A 242 -8.44 -9.08 -18.57
C THR A 242 -9.64 -9.92 -18.10
N PRO A 243 -10.35 -9.56 -17.02
CA PRO A 243 -11.54 -10.30 -16.58
C PRO A 243 -12.67 -10.40 -17.62
N ALA A 244 -12.64 -9.58 -18.68
CA ALA A 244 -13.57 -9.73 -19.80
C ALA A 244 -13.32 -11.01 -20.62
N LEU A 245 -12.11 -11.59 -20.53
CA LEU A 245 -11.72 -12.89 -21.07
C LEU A 245 -11.73 -13.90 -19.93
N SER A 246 -12.69 -14.82 -19.93
CA SER A 246 -12.73 -15.85 -18.89
C SER A 246 -11.54 -16.81 -19.02
N ALA A 247 -11.14 -17.43 -17.91
CA ALA A 247 -10.08 -18.44 -17.92
C ALA A 247 -10.44 -19.62 -18.85
N SER A 248 -11.71 -20.00 -18.93
CA SER A 248 -12.24 -21.05 -19.81
C SER A 248 -12.13 -20.70 -21.29
N ASP A 249 -12.51 -19.46 -21.66
CA ASP A 249 -12.42 -19.01 -23.06
C ASP A 249 -10.96 -18.94 -23.50
N PHE A 250 -10.09 -18.41 -22.62
CA PHE A 250 -8.66 -18.36 -22.90
C PHE A 250 -8.07 -19.77 -23.03
N PHE A 251 -8.41 -20.66 -22.11
CA PHE A 251 -7.99 -22.06 -22.15
C PHE A 251 -8.40 -22.76 -23.45
N THR A 252 -9.61 -22.49 -23.93
CA THR A 252 -10.12 -23.04 -25.21
C THR A 252 -9.31 -22.50 -26.39
N ALA A 253 -9.02 -21.20 -26.40
CA ALA A 253 -8.21 -20.57 -27.45
C ALA A 253 -6.80 -21.17 -27.52
N ILE A 254 -6.12 -21.29 -26.37
CA ILE A 254 -4.74 -21.78 -26.32
C ILE A 254 -4.63 -23.30 -26.49
N SER A 255 -5.67 -24.08 -26.17
CA SER A 255 -5.65 -25.53 -26.38
C SER A 255 -5.51 -25.91 -27.86
N ASN A 256 -5.94 -25.04 -28.76
CA ASN A 256 -5.85 -25.22 -30.20
C ASN A 256 -4.56 -24.63 -30.81
N THR A 257 -3.72 -23.96 -30.02
CA THR A 257 -2.48 -23.31 -30.51
C THR A 257 -1.27 -23.71 -29.67
N LYS A 258 -0.19 -24.16 -30.32
CA LYS A 258 1.03 -24.56 -29.58
C LYS A 258 1.69 -23.40 -28.83
N ASN A 259 1.63 -22.18 -29.37
CA ASN A 259 2.20 -20.96 -28.80
C ASN A 259 1.21 -19.81 -28.97
N TYR A 260 0.33 -19.61 -27.99
CA TYR A 260 -0.55 -18.44 -27.99
C TYR A 260 0.19 -17.25 -27.38
N GLN A 261 0.37 -16.19 -28.18
CA GLN A 261 0.92 -14.91 -27.72
C GLN A 261 -0.20 -14.08 -27.12
N THR A 262 0.04 -13.54 -25.93
CA THR A 262 -0.90 -12.70 -25.19
C THR A 262 -0.15 -11.57 -24.50
N SER A 263 -0.90 -10.61 -23.98
CA SER A 263 -0.34 -9.54 -23.18
C SER A 263 -1.11 -9.39 -21.86
N LEU A 264 -0.38 -8.98 -20.83
CA LEU A 264 -0.91 -8.83 -19.47
C LEU A 264 -0.90 -7.34 -19.08
N PRO A 265 -2.05 -6.70 -18.83
CA PRO A 265 -2.09 -5.33 -18.35
C PRO A 265 -1.30 -5.16 -17.06
N SER A 266 -0.64 -4.02 -16.87
CA SER A 266 0.12 -3.76 -15.66
C SER A 266 -0.80 -3.62 -14.44
N GLU A 267 -0.65 -4.50 -13.44
CA GLU A 267 -1.38 -4.44 -12.18
C GLU A 267 -1.01 -3.19 -11.39
N ILE A 268 0.27 -2.82 -11.41
CA ILE A 268 0.76 -1.60 -10.75
C ILE A 268 0.18 -0.37 -11.46
N GLY A 269 0.26 -0.34 -12.79
CA GLY A 269 -0.30 0.76 -13.58
C GLY A 269 -1.81 0.88 -13.39
N TYR A 270 -2.53 -0.24 -13.34
CA TYR A 270 -3.96 -0.27 -13.04
C TYR A 270 -4.25 0.27 -11.62
N GLU A 271 -3.53 -0.19 -10.59
CA GLU A 271 -3.69 0.30 -9.21
C GLU A 271 -3.47 1.83 -9.13
N LEU A 272 -2.41 2.34 -9.76
CA LEU A 272 -2.14 3.79 -9.85
C LEU A 272 -3.24 4.51 -10.64
N GLY A 273 -3.74 3.94 -11.74
CA GLY A 273 -4.87 4.49 -12.49
C GLY A 273 -6.16 4.57 -11.67
N GLN A 274 -6.43 3.59 -10.80
CA GLN A 274 -7.57 3.65 -9.87
C GLN A 274 -7.38 4.74 -8.81
N ASN A 275 -6.15 4.96 -8.34
CA ASN A 275 -5.83 6.07 -7.45
C ASN A 275 -6.12 7.42 -8.15
N LEU A 276 -5.69 7.59 -9.41
CA LEU A 276 -5.95 8.81 -10.18
C LEU A 276 -7.46 9.06 -10.40
N LYS A 277 -8.24 8.00 -10.65
CA LYS A 277 -9.71 8.12 -10.78
C LYS A 277 -10.36 8.62 -9.49
N ARG A 278 -9.89 8.16 -8.33
CA ARG A 278 -10.35 8.68 -7.03
C ARG A 278 -9.96 10.13 -6.83
N VAL A 279 -8.73 10.50 -7.16
CA VAL A 279 -8.26 11.89 -7.07
C VAL A 279 -9.13 12.81 -7.93
N GLU A 280 -9.40 12.43 -9.18
CA GLU A 280 -10.27 13.19 -10.08
C GLU A 280 -11.65 13.41 -9.47
N GLN A 281 -12.28 12.35 -8.95
CA GLN A 281 -13.60 12.44 -8.32
C GLN A 281 -13.63 13.41 -7.13
N ILE A 282 -12.57 13.41 -6.30
CA ILE A 282 -12.45 14.34 -5.18
C ILE A 282 -12.26 15.77 -5.69
N LEU A 283 -11.36 15.97 -6.65
CA LEU A 283 -10.99 17.30 -7.15
C LEU A 283 -12.09 17.99 -7.95
N VAL A 284 -12.99 17.24 -8.60
CA VAL A 284 -14.18 17.81 -9.27
C VAL A 284 -15.01 18.63 -8.29
N SER A 285 -15.14 18.21 -7.02
CA SER A 285 -15.87 18.98 -6.00
C SER A 285 -15.16 20.29 -5.59
N ALA A 286 -13.90 20.44 -5.96
CA ALA A 286 -13.08 21.61 -5.73
C ALA A 286 -12.87 22.47 -7.00
N ASP A 287 -13.61 22.23 -8.08
CA ASP A 287 -13.41 22.84 -9.40
C ASP A 287 -11.97 22.70 -9.90
N SER A 288 -11.40 21.50 -9.79
CA SER A 288 -10.05 21.20 -10.26
C SER A 288 -9.99 19.79 -10.86
N SER A 289 -8.84 19.44 -11.44
CA SER A 289 -8.58 18.13 -12.04
C SER A 289 -7.28 17.48 -11.57
N VAL A 290 -7.18 16.18 -11.78
CA VAL A 290 -5.98 15.39 -11.54
C VAL A 290 -4.78 15.90 -12.33
N PHE A 291 -5.00 16.44 -13.53
CA PHE A 291 -3.92 16.98 -14.36
C PHE A 291 -3.35 18.29 -13.79
N GLU A 292 -4.21 19.15 -13.25
CA GLU A 292 -3.78 20.41 -12.61
C GLU A 292 -2.94 20.13 -11.36
N VAL A 293 -3.38 19.22 -10.48
CA VAL A 293 -2.59 18.88 -9.28
C VAL A 293 -1.27 18.20 -9.63
N ILE A 294 -1.23 17.32 -10.64
CA ILE A 294 0.02 16.70 -11.10
C ILE A 294 0.97 17.76 -11.68
N ALA A 295 0.45 18.72 -12.46
CA ALA A 295 1.25 19.83 -12.98
C ALA A 295 1.82 20.71 -11.84
N ALA A 296 1.01 20.99 -10.81
CA ALA A 296 1.45 21.72 -9.63
C ALA A 296 2.54 20.95 -8.87
N LEU A 297 2.37 19.64 -8.65
CA LEU A 297 3.39 18.80 -8.02
C LEU A 297 4.70 18.79 -8.83
N LYS A 298 4.63 18.63 -10.15
CA LYS A 298 5.82 18.70 -11.04
C LYS A 298 6.56 20.03 -10.89
N LYS A 299 5.83 21.14 -10.76
CA LYS A 299 6.40 22.48 -10.61
C LYS A 299 7.00 22.72 -9.22
N HIS A 300 6.32 22.32 -8.15
CA HIS A 300 6.64 22.71 -6.78
C HIS A 300 7.46 21.66 -6.02
N VAL A 301 7.26 20.38 -6.30
CA VAL A 301 7.99 19.27 -5.67
C VAL A 301 9.15 18.85 -6.56
N GLY A 302 8.90 18.73 -7.87
CA GLY A 302 9.89 18.28 -8.83
C GLY A 302 10.30 16.82 -8.64
N ARG A 303 11.42 16.44 -9.27
CA ARG A 303 11.95 15.08 -9.27
C ARG A 303 12.52 14.71 -7.90
N ARG A 304 12.41 13.44 -7.52
CA ARG A 304 12.98 12.91 -6.27
C ARG A 304 14.45 12.54 -6.46
N TRP A 305 15.26 12.80 -5.44
CA TRP A 305 16.69 12.51 -5.43
C TRP A 305 17.08 11.65 -4.21
N SER A 306 18.05 10.75 -4.38
CA SER A 306 18.66 10.06 -3.25
C SER A 306 19.46 11.04 -2.40
N PRO A 307 19.61 10.78 -1.09
CA PRO A 307 20.45 11.60 -0.24
C PRO A 307 21.93 11.50 -0.64
N PRO A 308 22.75 12.51 -0.31
CA PRO A 308 24.21 12.46 -0.46
C PRO A 308 24.85 11.21 0.16
N PRO A 309 26.02 10.75 -0.32
CA PRO A 309 26.88 11.39 -1.32
C PRO A 309 26.67 10.89 -2.76
N LYS A 310 25.75 9.95 -2.98
CA LYS A 310 25.45 9.39 -4.31
C LYS A 310 24.07 9.85 -4.73
N GLU A 311 23.95 11.15 -4.99
CA GLU A 311 22.73 11.74 -5.51
C GLU A 311 22.46 11.18 -6.89
N ARG A 312 21.26 10.65 -7.06
CA ARG A 312 20.70 10.20 -8.34
C ARG A 312 19.21 10.42 -8.29
N GLU A 313 18.63 10.61 -9.46
CA GLU A 313 17.19 10.66 -9.60
C GLU A 313 16.56 9.32 -9.18
N LEU A 314 15.39 9.41 -8.54
CA LEU A 314 14.61 8.28 -8.03
C LEU A 314 13.28 8.20 -8.78
N GLU A 315 13.37 7.86 -10.06
CA GLU A 315 12.22 7.72 -10.96
C GLU A 315 11.27 6.59 -10.52
N GLY A 316 9.98 6.79 -10.82
CA GLY A 316 8.90 5.84 -10.57
C GLY A 316 8.50 5.72 -9.10
N LEU A 317 8.97 6.60 -8.21
CA LEU A 317 8.56 6.60 -6.80
C LEU A 317 7.36 7.51 -6.54
N SER A 318 7.09 8.47 -7.41
CA SER A 318 5.91 9.35 -7.34
C SER A 318 5.00 9.13 -8.54
N ILE A 319 3.72 9.47 -8.38
CA ILE A 319 2.76 9.48 -9.49
C ILE A 319 3.16 10.45 -10.61
N ILE A 320 3.94 11.49 -10.31
CA ILE A 320 4.36 12.49 -11.30
C ILE A 320 5.34 11.92 -12.34
N ASP A 321 5.96 10.78 -12.02
CA ASP A 321 6.90 10.07 -12.90
C ASP A 321 6.16 9.27 -13.99
N TYR A 322 4.83 9.19 -13.92
CA TYR A 322 3.99 8.46 -14.85
C TYR A 322 3.19 9.41 -15.75
N ASP A 323 2.77 8.92 -16.93
CA ASP A 323 1.78 9.60 -17.75
C ASP A 323 0.35 9.29 -17.23
N PRO A 324 -0.35 10.27 -16.62
CA PRO A 324 -1.70 10.04 -16.10
C PRO A 324 -2.69 9.62 -17.19
N SER A 325 -2.51 10.09 -18.44
CA SER A 325 -3.41 9.76 -19.54
C SER A 325 -3.34 8.28 -19.90
N THR A 326 -2.15 7.70 -19.80
CA THR A 326 -1.92 6.27 -19.99
C THR A 326 -2.49 5.48 -18.81
N LEU A 327 -2.14 5.85 -17.56
CA LEU A 327 -2.60 5.12 -16.37
C LEU A 327 -4.12 5.00 -16.27
N LEU A 328 -4.85 6.06 -16.62
CA LEU A 328 -6.32 6.08 -16.55
C LEU A 328 -7.00 5.07 -17.50
N LYS A 329 -6.29 4.66 -18.57
CA LYS A 329 -6.79 3.77 -19.63
C LYS A 329 -6.42 2.31 -19.43
N ILE A 330 -5.49 1.99 -18.54
CA ILE A 330 -5.04 0.61 -18.30
C ILE A 330 -6.24 -0.24 -17.86
N PRO A 331 -6.53 -1.35 -18.56
CA PRO A 331 -7.64 -2.24 -18.19
C PRO A 331 -7.29 -3.06 -16.95
N GLN A 332 -8.31 -3.59 -16.29
CA GLN A 332 -8.10 -4.47 -15.13
C GLN A 332 -7.37 -5.75 -15.58
N PRO A 333 -6.24 -6.12 -14.96
CA PRO A 333 -5.60 -7.40 -15.23
C PRO A 333 -6.33 -8.54 -14.54
N TRP A 334 -6.09 -9.77 -14.99
CA TRP A 334 -6.44 -10.98 -14.25
C TRP A 334 -5.89 -10.98 -12.82
N GLY A 335 -6.76 -11.33 -11.88
CA GLY A 335 -6.44 -11.54 -10.48
C GLY A 335 -6.06 -13.00 -10.17
N SER A 336 -5.74 -13.28 -8.91
CA SER A 336 -5.31 -14.62 -8.49
C SER A 336 -6.35 -15.72 -8.75
N LYS A 337 -7.65 -15.38 -8.73
CA LYS A 337 -8.73 -16.33 -9.00
C LYS A 337 -8.72 -16.79 -10.46
N ASP A 338 -8.57 -15.85 -11.40
CA ASP A 338 -8.52 -16.13 -12.84
C ASP A 338 -7.34 -17.06 -13.16
N TRP A 339 -6.17 -16.79 -12.57
CA TRP A 339 -4.99 -17.64 -12.71
C TRP A 339 -5.15 -19.04 -12.11
N GLN A 340 -5.80 -19.14 -10.95
CA GLN A 340 -6.08 -20.43 -10.29
C GLN A 340 -7.07 -21.28 -11.10
N GLU A 341 -8.11 -20.64 -11.65
CA GLU A 341 -9.07 -21.29 -12.52
C GLU A 341 -8.39 -21.83 -13.79
N LEU A 342 -7.56 -21.02 -14.45
CA LEU A 342 -6.80 -21.47 -15.62
C LEU A 342 -5.89 -22.66 -15.29
N GLU A 343 -5.18 -22.60 -14.15
CA GLU A 343 -4.34 -23.70 -13.69
C GLU A 343 -5.14 -24.99 -13.42
N GLN A 344 -6.35 -24.86 -12.85
CA GLN A 344 -7.24 -26.00 -12.62
C GLN A 344 -7.74 -26.62 -13.93
N LEU A 345 -8.05 -25.81 -14.94
CA LEU A 345 -8.45 -26.31 -16.27
C LEU A 345 -7.35 -27.17 -16.92
N PHE A 346 -6.08 -26.76 -16.81
CA PHE A 346 -4.96 -27.58 -17.26
C PHE A 346 -4.83 -28.89 -16.48
N ARG A 347 -4.95 -28.83 -15.15
CA ARG A 347 -4.86 -30.02 -14.28
C ARG A 347 -5.97 -31.04 -14.60
N ASN A 348 -7.17 -30.58 -14.92
CA ASN A 348 -8.28 -31.45 -15.32
C ASN A 348 -8.00 -32.25 -16.60
N GLN A 349 -7.06 -31.79 -17.43
CA GLN A 349 -6.58 -32.51 -18.62
C GLN A 349 -5.26 -33.28 -18.37
N ASN A 350 -4.87 -33.50 -17.12
CA ASN A 350 -3.56 -34.07 -16.75
C ASN A 350 -2.37 -33.30 -17.35
N ARG A 351 -2.49 -31.97 -17.47
CA ARG A 351 -1.45 -31.08 -17.98
C ARG A 351 -1.05 -30.07 -16.91
N THR A 352 0.15 -29.54 -17.04
CA THR A 352 0.59 -28.35 -16.28
C THR A 352 0.79 -27.18 -17.22
N ALA A 353 0.68 -25.95 -16.72
CA ALA A 353 0.94 -24.75 -17.50
C ALA A 353 2.05 -23.91 -16.87
N VAL A 354 2.80 -23.25 -17.73
CA VAL A 354 3.81 -22.27 -17.34
C VAL A 354 3.70 -21.03 -18.21
N LEU A 355 3.98 -19.88 -17.61
CA LEU A 355 4.19 -18.64 -18.33
C LEU A 355 5.61 -18.61 -18.88
N GLU A 356 5.74 -18.23 -20.14
CA GLU A 356 7.02 -17.98 -20.80
C GLU A 356 7.04 -16.55 -21.34
N LYS A 357 8.13 -15.81 -21.09
CA LYS A 357 8.42 -14.49 -21.68
C LYS A 357 9.65 -14.66 -22.56
N GLU A 358 9.56 -14.27 -23.82
CA GLU A 358 10.66 -14.42 -24.80
C GLU A 358 11.17 -15.88 -24.86
N GLY A 359 10.26 -16.85 -24.77
CA GLY A 359 10.57 -18.29 -24.80
C GLY A 359 11.25 -18.83 -23.53
N LYS A 360 11.39 -18.03 -22.47
CA LYS A 360 11.96 -18.46 -21.18
C LYS A 360 10.86 -18.63 -20.14
N LYS A 361 10.85 -19.80 -19.48
CA LYS A 361 9.95 -20.08 -18.36
C LYS A 361 10.16 -19.07 -17.23
N LEU A 362 9.06 -18.50 -16.75
CA LEU A 362 9.06 -17.62 -15.59
C LEU A 362 9.22 -18.42 -14.27
N PRO A 363 9.95 -17.89 -13.28
CA PRO A 363 10.03 -18.50 -11.94
C PRO A 363 8.68 -18.45 -11.22
N GLY A 364 8.40 -19.48 -10.42
CA GLY A 364 7.19 -19.57 -9.58
C GLY A 364 6.56 -20.96 -9.59
N LYS A 365 5.84 -21.31 -8.53
CA LYS A 365 5.20 -22.63 -8.34
C LYS A 365 3.82 -22.72 -8.98
N SER A 366 3.17 -21.59 -9.23
CA SER A 366 1.86 -21.47 -9.87
C SER A 366 1.88 -20.39 -10.97
N LEU A 367 0.84 -20.37 -11.82
CA LEU A 367 0.67 -19.29 -12.80
C LEU A 367 0.50 -17.93 -12.12
N ALA A 368 -0.22 -17.89 -11.00
CA ALA A 368 -0.42 -16.67 -10.21
C ALA A 368 0.90 -16.12 -9.65
N GLU A 369 1.79 -16.98 -9.14
CA GLU A 369 3.12 -16.57 -8.67
C GLU A 369 4.00 -16.06 -9.82
N GLN A 370 3.99 -16.74 -10.97
CA GLN A 370 4.74 -16.33 -12.16
C GLN A 370 4.26 -14.97 -12.68
N ALA A 371 2.94 -14.77 -12.77
CA ALA A 371 2.33 -13.51 -13.18
C ALA A 371 2.69 -12.39 -12.19
N LYS A 372 2.59 -12.65 -10.88
CA LYS A 372 2.93 -11.67 -9.84
C LYS A 372 4.40 -11.24 -9.92
N LEU A 373 5.32 -12.17 -10.15
CA LEU A 373 6.74 -11.85 -10.32
C LEU A 373 6.98 -10.97 -11.56
N LEU A 374 6.31 -11.30 -12.66
CA LEU A 374 6.37 -10.52 -13.90
C LEU A 374 5.82 -9.10 -13.69
N GLN A 375 4.68 -8.97 -13.01
CA GLN A 375 4.07 -7.68 -12.67
C GLN A 375 5.00 -6.80 -11.85
N ILE A 376 5.73 -7.37 -10.88
CA ILE A 376 6.68 -6.59 -10.08
C ILE A 376 7.87 -6.13 -10.93
N LYS A 377 8.37 -6.99 -11.82
CA LYS A 377 9.57 -6.74 -12.62
C LYS A 377 9.36 -5.76 -13.77
N GLU A 378 8.21 -5.85 -14.45
CA GLU A 378 7.94 -5.10 -15.69
C GLU A 378 6.80 -4.10 -15.54
N GLY A 379 5.80 -4.40 -14.69
CA GLY A 379 4.62 -3.55 -14.49
C GLY A 379 4.90 -2.09 -14.11
N PRO A 380 5.99 -1.73 -13.38
CA PRO A 380 6.32 -0.33 -13.13
C PRO A 380 6.67 0.50 -14.37
N TYR A 381 7.00 -0.12 -15.51
CA TYR A 381 7.56 0.57 -16.67
C TYR A 381 6.67 0.55 -17.90
N THR A 382 5.58 -0.21 -17.86
CA THR A 382 4.70 -0.40 -19.02
C THR A 382 3.25 -0.44 -18.59
N ASP A 383 2.37 -0.02 -19.49
CA ASP A 383 0.93 -0.22 -19.42
C ASP A 383 0.55 -1.68 -19.70
N LEU A 384 1.34 -2.35 -20.55
CA LEU A 384 1.05 -3.67 -21.04
C LEU A 384 2.32 -4.53 -21.16
N ILE A 385 2.37 -5.64 -20.42
CA ILE A 385 3.45 -6.61 -20.49
C ILE A 385 3.22 -7.53 -21.70
N ARG A 386 4.02 -7.33 -22.75
CA ARG A 386 3.88 -8.00 -24.06
C ARG A 386 4.70 -9.29 -24.16
N ASP A 387 4.53 -10.03 -25.27
CA ASP A 387 5.27 -11.27 -25.61
C ASP A 387 5.19 -12.35 -24.52
N LEU A 388 4.04 -12.40 -23.83
CA LEU A 388 3.74 -13.42 -22.86
C LEU A 388 3.11 -14.61 -23.59
N SER A 389 3.52 -15.82 -23.23
CA SER A 389 2.88 -17.03 -23.73
C SER A 389 2.58 -18.00 -22.59
N VAL A 390 1.48 -18.75 -22.74
CA VAL A 390 1.11 -19.81 -21.80
C VAL A 390 1.37 -21.14 -22.47
N ARG A 391 2.33 -21.89 -21.94
CA ARG A 391 2.74 -23.17 -22.49
C ARG A 391 2.26 -24.32 -21.62
N ALA A 392 1.50 -25.21 -22.23
CA ALA A 392 1.10 -26.45 -21.62
C ALA A 392 2.21 -27.50 -21.68
N ARG A 393 2.35 -28.30 -20.64
CA ARG A 393 3.28 -29.44 -20.54
C ARG A 393 2.48 -30.68 -20.14
N THR A 394 2.75 -31.77 -20.84
CA THR A 394 2.26 -33.12 -20.50
C THR A 394 3.08 -33.72 -19.38
#